data_AF-A0A2D9T1L4-F1
#
_entry.id   AF-A0A2D9T1L4-F1
#
_cell.length_a   1.000
_cell.length_b   1.000
_cell.length_c   1.000
_cell.angle_alpha   90.00
_cell.angle_beta   90.00
_cell.angle_gamma   90.00
#
_symmetry.space_group_name_H-M   'P 1'
#
loop_
_entity.id
_entity.type
_entity.pdbx_description
1 polymer ?
#
loop_
_entity_poly.entity_id
_entity_poly.type
_entity_poly.pdbx_seq_one_letter_code
_entity_poly.pdbx_strand_id
1 'polypeptide(L)'
;MGALDIVLAVVLLAGVWLALPVRWWPVDVGFTLLALALLAAGVGLYQGTAWGVRVGRAVAASTLVTGAALATTLAFTAAGLAGLYGPVGSGGAIILVVAAFLVLPYLIVFPAAQLYFLLPARDADEAAAPPGEGRVDEAAAPVAGPEAEPATVSGMRERS
;
A
#
# COMPACT_ATOMS: atom_id res chain seq x y z
N MET A 1 4.67 16.35 -0.11
CA MET A 1 4.88 15.05 0.56
C MET A 1 6.32 14.84 0.98
N GLY A 2 7.32 14.89 0.09
CA GLY A 2 8.72 14.59 0.48
C GLY A 2 9.30 15.43 1.64
N ALA A 3 8.94 16.73 1.74
CA ALA A 3 9.34 17.55 2.90
C ALA A 3 8.75 17.06 4.23
N LEU A 4 7.50 16.57 4.21
CA LEU A 4 6.86 16.00 5.41
C LEU A 4 7.57 14.71 5.83
N ASP A 5 7.96 13.85 4.87
CA ASP A 5 8.71 12.63 5.16
C ASP A 5 10.06 12.91 5.81
N ILE A 6 10.76 13.95 5.35
CA ILE A 6 12.03 14.40 5.94
C ILE A 6 11.79 14.91 7.37
N VAL A 7 10.77 15.75 7.59
CA VAL A 7 10.43 16.25 8.92
C VAL A 7 10.08 15.09 9.86
N LEU A 8 9.25 14.15 9.40
CA LEU A 8 8.87 12.97 10.17
C LEU A 8 10.08 12.10 10.49
N ALA A 9 10.97 11.86 9.52
CA ALA A 9 12.22 11.14 9.75
C ALA A 9 13.08 11.79 10.83
N VAL A 10 13.27 13.11 10.79
CA VAL A 10 14.05 13.85 11.78
C VAL A 10 13.39 13.79 13.17
N VAL A 11 12.09 14.03 13.25
CA VAL A 11 11.33 13.96 14.52
C VAL A 11 11.41 12.56 15.11
N LEU A 12 11.30 11.52 14.28
CA LEU A 12 11.31 10.13 14.72
C LEU A 12 12.72 9.72 15.19
N LEU A 13 13.77 10.11 14.46
CA LEU A 13 15.16 9.90 14.88
C LEU A 13 15.45 10.63 16.20
N ALA A 14 15.02 11.89 16.32
CA ALA A 14 15.21 12.68 17.53
C ALA A 14 14.43 12.07 18.71
N GLY A 15 13.18 11.65 18.51
CA GLY A 15 12.37 11.01 19.53
C GLY A 15 13.01 9.73 20.06
N VAL A 16 13.49 8.86 19.18
CA VAL A 16 14.15 7.60 19.57
C VAL A 16 15.42 7.88 20.37
N TRP A 17 16.26 8.81 19.92
CA TRP A 17 17.59 8.97 20.50
C TRP A 17 17.65 9.96 21.66
N LEU A 18 16.71 10.91 21.78
CA LEU A 18 16.70 11.93 22.84
C LEU A 18 15.57 11.72 23.87
N ALA A 19 14.40 11.22 23.47
CA ALA A 19 13.22 11.20 24.34
C ALA A 19 13.04 9.87 25.10
N LEU A 20 13.63 8.76 24.62
CA LEU A 20 13.52 7.45 25.28
C LEU A 20 14.61 7.25 26.33
N PRO A 21 14.28 7.24 27.64
CA PRO A 21 15.27 6.99 28.70
C PRO A 21 15.67 5.51 28.78
N VAL A 22 14.75 4.61 28.40
CA VAL A 22 14.98 3.17 28.36
C VAL A 22 15.31 2.76 26.93
N ARG A 23 16.54 2.29 26.72
CA ARG A 23 17.02 1.83 25.42
C ARG A 23 16.79 0.34 25.26
N TRP A 24 15.89 0.00 24.35
CA TRP A 24 15.61 -1.38 24.01
C TRP A 24 15.98 -1.59 22.54
N TRP A 25 17.08 -2.31 22.32
CA TRP A 25 17.73 -2.42 21.01
C TRP A 25 16.78 -2.79 19.84
N PRO A 26 15.82 -3.72 20.00
CA PRO A 26 14.86 -4.02 18.93
C PRO A 26 14.00 -2.82 18.49
N VAL A 27 13.56 -1.99 19.45
CA VAL A 27 12.78 -0.77 19.19
C VAL A 27 13.66 0.29 18.56
N ASP A 28 14.86 0.52 19.12
CA ASP A 28 15.79 1.52 18.60
C ASP A 28 16.16 1.23 17.14
N VAL A 29 16.50 -0.03 16.82
CA VAL A 29 16.83 -0.46 15.46
C VAL A 29 15.61 -0.32 14.53
N GLY A 30 14.44 -0.79 14.96
CA GLY A 30 13.22 -0.75 14.16
C GLY A 30 12.84 0.69 13.76
N PHE A 31 12.79 1.59 14.74
CA PHE A 31 12.46 2.99 14.48
C PHE A 31 13.57 3.73 13.73
N THR A 32 14.85 3.41 13.96
CA THR A 32 15.95 4.01 13.19
C THR A 32 15.87 3.61 11.72
N LEU A 33 15.62 2.34 11.42
CA LEU A 33 15.44 1.87 10.04
C LEU A 33 14.24 2.53 9.38
N LEU A 34 13.12 2.66 10.11
CA LEU A 34 11.93 3.35 9.62
C LEU A 34 12.21 4.82 9.30
N ALA A 35 12.91 5.54 10.17
CA ALA A 35 13.29 6.93 9.96
C ALA A 35 14.22 7.09 8.75
N LEU A 36 15.21 6.19 8.59
CA LEU A 36 16.09 6.20 7.41
C LEU A 36 15.31 5.92 6.12
N ALA A 37 14.32 5.02 6.16
CA ALA A 37 13.48 4.72 5.02
C ALA A 37 12.58 5.92 4.64
N LEU A 38 11.99 6.61 5.62
CA LEU A 38 11.26 7.87 5.43
C LEU A 38 12.16 8.96 4.86
N LEU A 39 13.39 9.09 5.35
CA LEU A 39 14.36 10.05 4.83
C LEU A 39 14.71 9.76 3.36
N ALA A 40 14.99 8.50 3.03
CA ALA A 40 15.27 8.08 1.66
C ALA A 40 14.08 8.32 0.72
N ALA A 41 12.86 8.00 1.16
CA ALA A 41 11.63 8.29 0.42
C ALA A 41 11.44 9.81 0.22
N GLY A 42 11.61 10.59 1.29
CA GLY A 42 11.46 12.03 1.28
C GLY A 42 12.44 12.72 0.32
N VAL A 43 13.71 12.31 0.34
CA VAL A 43 14.73 12.80 -0.60
C VAL A 43 14.39 12.40 -2.03
N GLY A 44 14.01 11.14 -2.28
CA GLY A 44 13.65 10.66 -3.61
C GLY A 44 12.43 11.38 -4.20
N LEU A 45 11.41 11.66 -3.36
CA LEU A 45 10.22 12.42 -3.73
C LEU A 45 10.52 13.91 -3.92
N TYR A 46 11.40 14.49 -3.10
CA TYR A 46 11.82 15.88 -3.24
C TYR A 46 12.58 16.12 -4.55
N GLN A 47 13.38 15.14 -4.98
CA GLN A 47 14.09 15.16 -6.26
C GLN A 47 13.22 14.78 -7.46
N GLY A 48 11.93 14.44 -7.27
CA GLY A 48 11.02 14.08 -8.35
C GLY A 48 11.38 12.77 -9.07
N THR A 49 12.08 11.87 -8.39
CA THR A 49 12.63 10.66 -9.03
C THR A 49 11.61 9.50 -9.05
N ALA A 50 11.61 8.69 -10.12
CA ALA A 50 10.69 7.57 -10.26
C ALA A 50 10.90 6.46 -9.21
N TRP A 51 12.13 6.27 -8.73
CA TRP A 51 12.40 5.32 -7.63
C TRP A 51 11.83 5.82 -6.30
N GLY A 52 11.83 7.15 -6.07
CA GLY A 52 11.26 7.78 -4.88
C GLY A 52 9.78 7.45 -4.68
N VAL A 53 9.00 7.34 -5.77
CA VAL A 53 7.60 6.91 -5.71
C VAL A 53 7.47 5.45 -5.24
N ARG A 54 8.31 4.55 -5.76
CA ARG A 54 8.29 3.12 -5.38
C ARG A 54 8.68 2.93 -3.91
N VAL A 55 9.75 3.60 -3.48
CA VAL A 55 10.22 3.57 -2.09
C VAL A 55 9.18 4.22 -1.17
N GLY A 56 8.64 5.39 -1.53
CA GLY A 56 7.61 6.07 -0.76
C GLY A 56 6.36 5.20 -0.54
N ARG A 57 5.90 4.48 -1.56
CA ARG A 57 4.80 3.52 -1.41
C ARG A 57 5.16 2.36 -0.49
N ALA A 58 6.36 1.78 -0.63
CA ALA A 58 6.79 0.68 0.22
C ALA A 58 6.87 1.10 1.70
N VAL A 59 7.41 2.29 1.96
CA VAL A 59 7.53 2.86 3.31
C VAL A 59 6.16 3.23 3.87
N ALA A 60 5.28 3.84 3.09
CA ALA A 60 3.93 4.15 3.55
C ALA A 60 3.14 2.86 3.86
N ALA A 61 3.25 1.83 3.01
CA ALA A 61 2.62 0.54 3.25
C ALA A 61 3.16 -0.16 4.50
N SER A 62 4.48 -0.19 4.69
CA SER A 62 5.08 -0.79 5.89
C SER A 62 4.67 -0.05 7.16
N THR A 63 4.70 1.30 7.13
CA THR A 63 4.27 2.14 8.23
C THR A 63 2.81 1.88 8.59
N LEU A 64 1.93 1.77 7.60
CA LEU A 64 0.52 1.47 7.79
C LEU A 64 0.30 0.10 8.44
N VAL A 65 1.01 -0.94 7.96
CA VAL A 65 0.95 -2.28 8.54
C VAL A 65 1.43 -2.27 9.99
N THR A 66 2.55 -1.61 10.27
CA THR A 66 3.07 -1.47 11.64
C THR A 66 2.10 -0.70 12.54
N GLY A 67 1.52 0.40 12.05
CA GLY A 67 0.51 1.18 12.75
C GLY A 67 -0.74 0.38 13.10
N ALA A 68 -1.26 -0.39 12.12
CA ALA A 68 -2.41 -1.25 12.32
C ALA A 68 -2.12 -2.38 13.32
N ALA A 69 -0.95 -3.01 13.23
CA ALA A 69 -0.52 -4.03 14.19
C ALA A 69 -0.44 -3.46 15.61
N LEU A 70 0.21 -2.30 15.78
CA LEU A 70 0.32 -1.63 17.08
C LEU A 70 -1.05 -1.24 17.65
N ALA A 71 -1.93 -0.64 16.83
CA ALA A 71 -3.28 -0.29 17.26
C ALA A 71 -4.08 -1.54 17.71
N THR A 72 -3.93 -2.65 16.99
CA THR A 72 -4.57 -3.93 17.34
C THR A 72 -4.03 -4.46 18.68
N THR A 73 -2.70 -4.44 18.87
CA THR A 73 -2.08 -4.83 20.14
C THR A 73 -2.56 -3.95 21.29
N LEU A 74 -2.57 -2.63 21.14
CA LEU A 74 -3.05 -1.70 22.16
C LEU A 74 -4.51 -1.95 22.53
N ALA A 75 -5.38 -2.15 21.53
CA ALA A 75 -6.79 -2.46 21.75
C ALA A 75 -6.97 -3.78 22.50
N PHE A 76 -6.23 -4.83 22.10
CA PHE A 76 -6.27 -6.13 22.76
C PHE A 76 -5.77 -6.06 24.20
N THR A 77 -4.66 -5.36 24.46
CA THR A 77 -4.13 -5.15 25.81
C THR A 77 -5.07 -4.31 26.67
N ALA A 78 -5.66 -3.25 26.13
CA ALA A 78 -6.63 -2.43 26.85
C ALA A 78 -7.87 -3.24 27.26
N ALA A 79 -8.42 -4.03 26.33
CA ALA A 79 -9.54 -4.93 26.63
C ALA A 79 -9.17 -5.99 27.68
N GLY A 80 -7.98 -6.59 27.57
CA GLY A 80 -7.47 -7.57 28.53
C GLY A 80 -7.28 -6.97 29.93
N LEU A 81 -6.72 -5.76 30.02
CA LEU A 81 -6.55 -5.06 31.30
C LEU A 81 -7.89 -4.75 31.96
N ALA A 82 -8.83 -4.17 31.21
CA ALA A 82 -10.16 -3.84 31.73
C ALA A 82 -10.92 -5.09 32.17
N GLY A 83 -10.83 -6.19 31.42
CA GLY A 83 -11.53 -7.44 31.72
C GLY A 83 -10.95 -8.20 32.91
N LEU A 84 -9.62 -8.37 32.96
CA LEU A 84 -8.97 -9.19 33.99
C LEU A 84 -8.83 -8.49 35.35
N TYR A 85 -8.66 -7.17 35.35
CA TYR A 85 -8.35 -6.40 36.57
C TYR A 85 -9.48 -5.45 37.00
N GLY A 86 -10.64 -5.49 36.33
CA GLY A 86 -11.83 -4.72 36.70
C GLY A 86 -11.58 -3.20 36.80
N PRO A 87 -12.00 -2.54 37.90
CA PRO A 87 -11.82 -1.09 38.05
C PRO A 87 -10.35 -0.64 38.03
N VAL A 88 -9.42 -1.44 38.56
CA VAL A 88 -7.99 -1.10 38.58
C VAL A 88 -7.41 -1.16 37.15
N GLY A 89 -7.80 -2.18 36.38
CA GLY A 89 -7.39 -2.32 34.99
C GLY A 89 -7.91 -1.23 34.06
N SER A 90 -9.07 -0.65 34.40
CA SER A 90 -9.72 0.39 33.61
C SER A 90 -8.86 1.66 33.51
N GLY A 91 -8.12 2.02 34.57
CA GLY A 91 -7.17 3.13 34.52
C GLY A 91 -6.06 2.92 33.50
N GLY A 92 -5.45 1.73 33.49
CA GLY A 92 -4.42 1.37 32.50
C GLY A 92 -4.96 1.31 31.07
N ALA A 93 -6.17 0.76 30.90
CA ALA A 93 -6.83 0.70 29.60
C ALA A 93 -7.10 2.09 29.01
N ILE A 94 -7.52 3.07 29.83
CA ILE A 94 -7.71 4.46 29.38
C ILE A 94 -6.40 5.05 28.84
N ILE A 95 -5.28 4.83 29.54
CA ILE A 95 -3.97 5.31 29.09
C ILE A 95 -3.59 4.70 27.74
N LEU A 96 -3.82 3.39 27.56
CA LEU A 96 -3.54 2.71 26.28
C LEU A 96 -4.44 3.20 25.14
N VAL A 97 -5.71 3.48 25.42
CA VAL A 97 -6.65 4.06 24.44
C VAL A 97 -6.19 5.45 24.04
N VAL A 98 -5.82 6.31 25.00
CA VAL A 98 -5.27 7.64 24.71
C VAL A 98 -4.00 7.51 23.87
N ALA A 99 -3.08 6.63 24.24
CA ALA A 99 -1.87 6.37 23.44
C ALA A 99 -2.21 5.93 22.00
N ALA A 100 -3.19 5.03 21.82
CA ALA A 100 -3.65 4.62 20.49
C ALA A 100 -4.18 5.81 19.67
N PHE A 101 -4.98 6.70 20.29
CA PHE A 101 -5.47 7.92 19.64
C PHE A 101 -4.36 8.90 19.26
N LEU A 102 -3.31 9.02 20.07
CA LEU A 102 -2.14 9.84 19.72
C LEU A 102 -1.37 9.26 18.52
N VAL A 103 -1.25 7.94 18.44
CA VAL A 103 -0.43 7.25 17.43
C VAL A 103 -1.15 7.10 16.08
N LEU A 104 -2.47 6.89 16.10
CA LEU A 104 -3.36 6.73 14.94
C LEU A 104 -3.14 7.75 13.80
N PRO A 105 -3.12 9.08 14.05
CA PRO A 105 -2.97 10.05 12.98
C PRO A 105 -1.62 9.91 12.24
N TYR A 106 -0.57 9.52 12.95
CA TYR A 106 0.78 9.44 12.39
C TYR A 106 1.07 8.09 11.72
N LEU A 107 0.63 6.98 12.30
CA LEU A 107 0.94 5.64 11.77
C LEU A 107 -0.14 5.04 10.88
N ILE A 108 -1.35 5.61 10.85
CA ILE A 108 -2.44 5.11 10.01
C ILE A 108 -2.93 6.18 9.04
N VAL A 109 -3.43 7.31 9.55
CA VAL A 109 -4.07 8.32 8.70
C VAL A 109 -3.08 8.92 7.70
N PHE A 110 -1.91 9.34 8.18
CA PHE A 110 -0.87 9.90 7.32
C PHE A 110 -0.36 8.93 6.23
N PRO A 111 0.11 7.70 6.54
CA PRO A 111 0.57 6.78 5.50
C PRO A 111 -0.56 6.32 4.56
N ALA A 112 -1.80 6.20 5.05
CA ALA A 112 -2.95 5.93 4.18
C ALA A 112 -3.17 7.09 3.18
N ALA A 113 -3.09 8.34 3.65
CA ALA A 113 -3.18 9.51 2.78
C ALA A 113 -2.01 9.53 1.77
N GLN A 114 -0.78 9.21 2.20
CA GLN A 114 0.36 9.11 1.28
C GLN A 114 0.16 8.06 0.21
N LEU A 115 -0.32 6.86 0.57
CA LEU A 115 -0.64 5.84 -0.41
C LEU A 115 -1.72 6.29 -1.37
N TYR A 116 -2.77 6.94 -0.87
CA TYR A 116 -3.85 7.50 -1.70
C TYR A 116 -3.32 8.51 -2.72
N PHE A 117 -2.47 9.46 -2.29
CA PHE A 117 -1.87 10.44 -3.19
C PHE A 117 -0.80 9.86 -4.12
N LEU A 118 -0.12 8.80 -3.69
CA LEU A 118 0.88 8.12 -4.51
C LEU A 118 0.27 7.08 -5.43
N LEU A 119 -1.02 6.74 -5.33
CA LEU A 119 -1.66 5.83 -6.29
C LEU A 119 -1.57 6.45 -7.69
N PRO A 120 -1.15 5.67 -8.72
CA PRO A 120 -1.15 6.21 -10.06
C PRO A 120 -2.62 6.49 -10.41
N ALA A 121 -2.92 7.70 -10.91
CA ALA A 121 -4.24 8.07 -11.38
C ALA A 121 -4.66 7.09 -12.47
N ARG A 122 -5.29 5.98 -12.06
CA ARG A 122 -5.67 4.87 -12.93
C ARG A 122 -6.76 5.29 -13.93
N ASP A 123 -7.26 6.51 -13.78
CA ASP A 123 -8.42 7.06 -14.48
C ASP A 123 -8.06 8.18 -15.48
N ALA A 124 -6.81 8.66 -15.51
CA ALA A 124 -6.41 9.70 -16.47
C ALA A 124 -6.20 9.14 -17.90
N ASP A 125 -5.75 7.90 -18.03
CA ASP A 125 -5.61 7.21 -19.32
C ASP A 125 -6.95 6.66 -19.85
N GLU A 126 -7.91 6.33 -18.99
CA GLU A 126 -9.25 5.88 -19.41
C GLU A 126 -10.14 7.08 -19.83
N ALA A 127 -9.91 8.27 -19.26
CA ALA A 127 -10.55 9.52 -19.66
C ALA A 127 -9.87 10.24 -20.86
N ALA A 128 -8.60 9.94 -21.13
CA ALA A 128 -7.89 10.45 -22.30
C ALA A 128 -8.08 9.57 -23.55
N ALA A 129 -8.67 8.38 -23.40
CA ALA A 129 -9.13 7.58 -24.52
C ALA A 129 -10.35 8.27 -25.16
N PRO A 130 -10.27 8.74 -26.42
CA PRO A 130 -11.43 9.32 -27.08
C PRO A 130 -12.55 8.28 -27.18
N PRO A 131 -13.81 8.63 -26.84
CA PRO A 131 -14.94 7.73 -27.01
C PRO A 131 -15.23 7.57 -28.51
N GLY A 132 -14.55 6.66 -29.20
CA GLY A 132 -14.92 6.36 -30.60
C GLY A 132 -13.88 5.77 -31.55
N GLU A 133 -12.63 5.51 -31.18
CA GLU A 133 -11.69 4.87 -32.12
C GLU A 133 -11.46 3.39 -31.76
N GLY A 134 -12.07 2.49 -32.56
CA GLY A 134 -11.54 1.13 -32.71
C GLY A 134 -12.41 -0.04 -32.26
N ARG A 135 -13.74 0.09 -32.19
CA ARG A 135 -14.62 -1.08 -32.40
C ARG A 135 -15.68 -0.77 -33.44
N VAL A 136 -15.20 -0.34 -34.60
CA VAL A 136 -15.89 -0.47 -35.88
C VAL A 136 -15.03 -1.45 -36.67
N ASP A 137 -15.67 -2.42 -37.33
CA ASP A 137 -15.08 -3.41 -38.25
C ASP A 137 -14.62 -4.77 -37.68
N GLU A 138 -15.52 -5.51 -37.03
CA GLU A 138 -15.58 -6.99 -37.24
C GLU A 138 -16.99 -7.55 -36.97
N ALA A 139 -18.01 -6.92 -37.55
CA ALA A 139 -19.37 -7.46 -37.53
C ALA A 139 -20.18 -7.00 -38.76
N ALA A 140 -19.59 -7.05 -39.95
CA ALA A 140 -20.33 -6.87 -41.18
C ALA A 140 -19.64 -7.57 -42.36
N ALA A 141 -19.94 -8.88 -42.51
CA ALA A 141 -20.24 -9.59 -43.76
C ALA A 141 -19.72 -11.05 -43.72
N PRO A 142 -20.30 -11.97 -44.51
CA PRO A 142 -21.73 -12.24 -44.72
C PRO A 142 -22.08 -13.71 -44.41
N VAL A 143 -23.36 -13.96 -44.18
CA VAL A 143 -23.95 -15.31 -44.14
C VAL A 143 -23.78 -15.96 -45.52
N ALA A 144 -22.80 -16.85 -45.68
CA ALA A 144 -22.73 -17.80 -46.79
C ALA A 144 -23.31 -19.14 -46.30
N GLY A 145 -24.42 -19.54 -46.90
CA GLY A 145 -25.22 -20.69 -46.50
C GLY A 145 -24.55 -22.06 -46.76
N PRO A 146 -25.16 -23.14 -46.25
CA PRO A 146 -24.67 -24.50 -46.44
C PRO A 146 -25.12 -25.04 -47.80
N GLU A 147 -24.29 -24.89 -48.83
CA GLU A 147 -24.44 -25.65 -50.07
C GLU A 147 -23.54 -26.89 -50.04
N ALA A 148 -24.20 -28.02 -49.79
CA ALA A 148 -24.07 -29.30 -50.48
C ALA A 148 -22.67 -29.90 -50.74
N GLU A 149 -22.45 -31.06 -50.09
CA GLU A 149 -21.83 -32.26 -50.67
C GLU A 149 -22.09 -32.38 -52.19
N PRO A 150 -21.16 -32.94 -52.99
CA PRO A 150 -20.91 -34.37 -52.88
C PRO A 150 -19.51 -34.89 -53.30
N ALA A 151 -19.31 -36.13 -52.88
CA ALA A 151 -18.74 -37.24 -53.64
C ALA A 151 -17.24 -37.29 -54.00
N THR A 152 -16.59 -38.24 -53.32
CA THR A 152 -16.03 -39.48 -53.90
C THR A 152 -14.97 -39.39 -55.00
N VAL A 153 -14.13 -40.44 -55.03
CA VAL A 153 -13.28 -40.91 -56.15
C VAL A 153 -11.88 -40.29 -56.11
N SER A 154 -10.77 -41.01 -56.21
CA SER A 154 -10.45 -42.44 -56.23
C SER A 154 -8.94 -42.48 -56.48
N GLY A 155 -8.26 -43.43 -55.84
CA GLY A 155 -6.94 -43.86 -56.27
C GLY A 155 -5.83 -42.84 -56.00
N MET A 156 -4.55 -43.20 -56.05
CA MET A 156 -3.91 -44.40 -56.54
C MET A 156 -2.45 -44.24 -56.11
N ARG A 157 -1.84 -45.35 -55.63
CA ARG A 157 -0.46 -45.82 -55.95
C ARG A 157 0.65 -44.76 -56.08
N GLU A 158 1.82 -44.88 -55.47
CA GLU A 158 2.82 -45.95 -55.62
C GLU A 158 4.00 -45.53 -54.71
N ARG A 159 4.49 -46.36 -53.78
CA ARG A 159 5.72 -47.16 -53.92
C ARG A 159 6.89 -46.43 -54.62
N SER A 160 7.91 -46.05 -53.86
CA SER A 160 9.28 -46.56 -54.01
C SER A 160 10.09 -46.26 -52.76
#